data_AF-A0A2N9MVE9-F1
#
_entry.id   AF-A0A2N9MVE9-F1
#
_cell.length_a   1.000
_cell.length_b   1.000
_cell.length_c   1.000
_cell.angle_alpha   90.00
_cell.angle_beta   90.00
_cell.angle_gamma   90.00
#
_symmetry.space_group_name_H-M   'P 1'
#
loop_
_entity.id
_entity.type
_entity.pdbx_description
1 polymer ?
#
loop_
_entity_poly.entity_id
_entity_poly.type
_entity_poly.pdbx_seq_one_letter_code
_entity_poly.pdbx_strand_id
1 'polypeptide(L)'
;MKAEAMKVRAKAAAGGDFAALQKEAFDVAGLKSASANVNLGKKTRGSLPQDHQKVFDLKPGQVSEVFADPDGFYVYRVVAEQMIPLTEAKTKIHSTLQQERMQASMELLLGPVELELIPAYFGGPTPDRALPSPAPQVSPQGEVKKEPAQEAPAPAPR
;
A
#
# COMPACT_ATOMS: atom_id res chain seq x y z
N MET A 1 -14.21 5.39 -24.24
CA MET A 1 -14.09 5.60 -22.79
C MET A 1 -15.36 6.13 -22.10
N LYS A 2 -15.66 7.43 -21.96
CA LYS A 2 -16.85 7.89 -21.18
C LYS A 2 -18.21 7.38 -21.72
N ALA A 3 -18.39 7.36 -23.04
CA ALA A 3 -19.61 6.85 -23.66
C ALA A 3 -19.81 5.34 -23.46
N GLU A 4 -18.73 4.56 -23.37
CA GLU A 4 -18.79 3.13 -23.09
C GLU A 4 -19.10 2.86 -21.63
N ALA A 5 -18.54 3.64 -20.71
CA ALA A 5 -18.89 3.57 -19.30
C ALA A 5 -20.39 3.86 -19.06
N MET A 6 -20.99 4.79 -19.83
CA MET A 6 -22.44 5.02 -19.80
C MET A 6 -23.25 3.83 -20.33
N LYS A 7 -22.79 3.16 -21.40
CA LYS A 7 -23.44 1.93 -21.90
C LYS A 7 -23.36 0.79 -20.88
N VAL A 8 -22.22 0.63 -20.23
CA VAL A 8 -22.02 -0.36 -19.15
C VAL A 8 -22.93 -0.03 -17.97
N ARG A 9 -23.04 1.24 -17.56
CA ARG A 9 -23.99 1.68 -16.53
C ARG A 9 -25.43 1.35 -16.88
N ALA A 10 -25.86 1.56 -18.13
CA ALA A 10 -27.23 1.25 -18.56
C ALA A 10 -27.53 -0.25 -18.48
N LYS A 11 -26.60 -1.10 -18.94
CA LYS A 11 -26.71 -2.56 -18.80
C LYS A 11 -26.70 -3.01 -17.33
N ALA A 12 -25.86 -2.38 -16.51
CA ALA A 12 -25.77 -2.62 -15.07
C ALA A 12 -27.04 -2.23 -14.32
N ALA A 13 -27.65 -1.09 -14.68
CA ALA A 13 -28.93 -0.62 -14.12
C ALA A 13 -30.11 -1.52 -14.52
N ALA A 14 -30.03 -2.18 -15.67
CA ALA A 14 -31.01 -3.18 -16.13
C ALA A 14 -30.90 -4.54 -15.40
N GLY A 15 -29.98 -4.68 -14.43
CA GLY A 15 -29.77 -5.92 -13.69
C GLY A 15 -28.79 -6.89 -14.35
N GLY A 16 -27.98 -6.43 -15.31
CA GLY A 16 -26.93 -7.23 -15.94
C GLY A 16 -25.87 -7.70 -14.93
N ASP A 17 -25.26 -8.84 -15.23
CA ASP A 17 -24.16 -9.40 -14.43
C ASP A 17 -22.93 -8.49 -14.50
N PHE A 18 -22.55 -7.92 -13.36
CA PHE A 18 -21.40 -7.01 -13.26
C PHE A 18 -20.08 -7.72 -13.60
N ALA A 19 -19.93 -9.01 -13.33
CA ALA A 19 -18.71 -9.74 -13.64
C ALA A 19 -18.53 -9.88 -15.16
N ALA A 20 -19.63 -10.11 -15.90
CA ALA A 20 -19.61 -10.14 -17.36
C ALA A 20 -19.38 -8.74 -17.95
N LEU A 21 -20.09 -7.73 -17.41
CA LEU A 21 -19.96 -6.33 -17.85
C LEU A 21 -18.57 -5.76 -17.58
N GLN A 22 -17.94 -6.13 -16.45
CA GLN A 22 -16.57 -5.71 -16.15
C GLN A 22 -15.60 -6.34 -17.16
N LYS A 23 -15.74 -7.63 -17.48
CA LYS A 23 -14.89 -8.26 -18.51
C LYS A 23 -15.01 -7.58 -19.87
N GLU A 24 -16.24 -7.33 -20.33
CA GLU A 24 -16.48 -6.57 -21.57
C GLU A 24 -15.86 -5.17 -21.50
N ALA A 25 -16.04 -4.45 -20.39
CA ALA A 25 -15.53 -3.09 -20.22
C ALA A 25 -13.99 -3.04 -20.17
N PHE A 26 -13.35 -4.02 -19.52
CA PHE A 26 -11.89 -4.10 -19.40
C PHE A 26 -11.23 -4.48 -20.73
N ASP A 27 -11.85 -5.38 -21.51
CA ASP A 27 -11.38 -5.74 -22.85
C ASP A 27 -11.42 -4.52 -23.79
N VAL A 28 -12.53 -3.77 -23.75
CA VAL A 28 -12.68 -2.50 -24.50
C VAL A 28 -11.72 -1.42 -24.02
N ALA A 29 -11.44 -1.35 -22.72
CA ALA A 29 -10.48 -0.40 -22.15
C ALA A 29 -9.01 -0.81 -22.37
N GLY A 30 -8.74 -1.99 -22.95
CA GLY A 30 -7.38 -2.52 -23.15
C GLY A 30 -6.66 -2.92 -21.86
N LEU A 31 -7.39 -2.99 -20.74
CA LEU A 31 -6.86 -3.32 -19.42
C LEU A 31 -6.81 -4.85 -19.26
N LYS A 32 -5.63 -5.45 -19.46
CA LYS A 32 -5.37 -6.91 -19.28
C LYS A 32 -5.44 -7.40 -17.81
N SER A 33 -6.03 -6.63 -16.90
CA SER A 33 -6.21 -7.04 -15.50
C SER A 33 -7.65 -7.47 -15.28
N ALA A 34 -7.93 -8.73 -15.61
CA ALA A 34 -9.21 -9.36 -15.30
C ALA A 34 -9.25 -9.69 -13.80
N SER A 35 -9.46 -8.70 -12.93
CA SER A 35 -9.96 -9.02 -11.60
C SER A 35 -11.37 -9.57 -11.77
N ALA A 36 -11.53 -10.89 -11.78
CA ALA A 36 -12.84 -11.54 -11.84
C ALA A 36 -13.73 -11.17 -10.63
N ASN A 37 -13.15 -10.55 -9.60
CA ASN A 37 -13.88 -10.13 -8.43
C ASN A 37 -14.37 -8.68 -8.56
N VAL A 38 -15.62 -8.56 -8.98
CA VAL A 38 -16.44 -7.32 -8.94
C VAL A 38 -16.86 -6.93 -7.53
N ASN A 39 -16.78 -7.85 -6.56
CA ASN A 39 -17.22 -7.59 -5.19
C ASN A 39 -16.09 -6.93 -4.39
N LEU A 40 -16.26 -5.63 -4.13
CA LEU A 40 -15.39 -4.84 -3.26
C LEU A 40 -15.50 -5.22 -1.77
N GLY A 41 -16.43 -6.11 -1.40
CA GLY A 41 -16.70 -6.49 -0.02
C GLY A 41 -17.31 -5.35 0.80
N LYS A 42 -17.15 -5.40 2.12
CA LYS A 42 -17.64 -4.35 3.03
C LYS A 42 -16.68 -3.14 2.99
N LYS A 43 -17.16 -2.01 2.48
CA LYS A 43 -16.41 -0.74 2.43
C LYS A 43 -17.10 0.32 3.27
N THR A 44 -16.30 1.19 3.88
CA THR A 44 -16.78 2.33 4.68
C THR A 44 -16.54 3.64 3.92
N ARG A 45 -17.22 4.73 4.31
CA ARG A 45 -17.07 6.05 3.65
C ARG A 45 -15.61 6.51 3.54
N GLY A 46 -14.76 6.18 4.51
CA GLY A 46 -13.32 6.50 4.49
C GLY A 46 -12.43 5.56 3.67
N SER A 47 -12.97 4.49 3.09
CA SER A 47 -12.22 3.54 2.26
C SER A 47 -12.37 3.76 0.75
N LEU A 48 -13.25 4.69 0.36
CA LEU A 48 -13.41 5.14 -1.03
C LEU A 48 -12.89 6.58 -1.14
N PRO A 49 -12.34 6.97 -2.30
CA PRO A 49 -11.97 8.36 -2.58
C PRO A 49 -13.14 9.32 -2.34
N GLN A 50 -12.82 10.56 -1.98
CA GLN A 50 -13.85 11.56 -1.64
C GLN A 50 -14.85 11.76 -2.79
N ASP A 51 -14.38 11.73 -4.03
CA ASP A 51 -15.21 11.84 -5.23
C ASP A 51 -16.21 10.68 -5.39
N HIS A 52 -15.89 9.51 -4.84
CA HIS A 52 -16.73 8.31 -4.91
C HIS A 52 -17.68 8.15 -3.72
N GLN A 53 -17.60 9.04 -2.72
CA GLN A 53 -18.44 8.94 -1.52
C GLN A 53 -19.93 9.09 -1.83
N LYS A 54 -20.30 9.72 -2.95
CA LYS A 54 -21.69 9.83 -3.44
C LYS A 54 -22.37 8.47 -3.65
N VAL A 55 -21.61 7.37 -3.76
CA VAL A 55 -22.15 6.00 -3.78
C VAL A 55 -22.88 5.64 -2.50
N PHE A 56 -22.44 6.16 -1.34
CA PHE A 56 -23.03 5.83 -0.04
C PHE A 56 -24.34 6.55 0.26
N ASP A 57 -24.75 7.49 -0.60
CA ASP A 57 -26.07 8.13 -0.50
C ASP A 57 -27.12 7.40 -1.36
N LEU A 58 -26.71 6.37 -2.11
CA LEU A 58 -27.59 5.54 -2.94
C LEU A 58 -28.18 4.38 -2.14
N LYS A 59 -29.39 3.98 -2.51
CA LYS A 59 -30.07 2.86 -1.85
C LYS A 59 -29.45 1.51 -2.22
N PRO A 60 -29.54 0.49 -1.35
CA PRO A 60 -29.21 -0.89 -1.71
C PRO A 60 -29.92 -1.32 -3.00
N GLY A 61 -29.16 -1.91 -3.92
CA GLY A 61 -29.62 -2.32 -5.25
C GLY A 61 -29.42 -1.25 -6.34
N GLN A 62 -29.13 0.00 -6.00
CA GLN A 62 -28.97 1.08 -6.98
C GLN A 62 -27.55 1.12 -7.55
N VAL A 63 -27.45 1.54 -8.82
CA VAL A 63 -26.20 1.73 -9.55
C VAL A 63 -25.82 3.20 -9.56
N SER A 64 -24.55 3.49 -9.27
CA SER A 64 -24.03 4.84 -9.21
C SER A 64 -23.89 5.51 -10.57
N GLU A 65 -23.57 6.79 -10.54
CA GLU A 65 -23.07 7.48 -11.73
C GLU A 65 -21.69 6.95 -12.12
N VAL A 66 -21.27 7.29 -13.35
CA VAL A 66 -19.92 7.03 -13.81
C VAL A 66 -19.01 8.07 -13.17
N PHE A 67 -18.15 7.63 -12.26
CA PHE A 67 -17.07 8.47 -11.74
C PHE A 67 -15.90 8.44 -12.72
N ALA A 68 -15.32 9.60 -12.98
CA ALA A 68 -14.18 9.76 -13.87
C ALA A 68 -12.98 10.16 -13.03
N ASP A 69 -12.03 9.25 -12.91
CA ASP A 69 -10.74 9.45 -12.26
C ASP A 69 -9.62 9.52 -13.29
N PRO A 70 -8.44 10.04 -12.93
CA PRO A 70 -7.24 9.97 -13.78
C PRO A 70 -6.90 8.54 -14.19
N ASP A 71 -7.18 7.58 -13.30
CA ASP A 71 -6.89 6.15 -13.49
C ASP A 71 -7.97 5.39 -14.28
N GLY A 72 -9.14 5.98 -14.51
CA GLY A 72 -10.20 5.33 -15.29
C GLY A 72 -11.61 5.76 -14.93
N PHE A 73 -12.58 4.98 -15.43
CA PHE A 73 -14.01 5.21 -15.17
C PHE A 73 -14.56 4.14 -14.25
N TYR A 74 -15.18 4.54 -13.15
CA TYR A 74 -15.72 3.64 -12.14
C TYR A 74 -17.25 3.71 -12.09
N VAL A 75 -17.88 2.53 -11.99
CA VAL A 75 -19.32 2.38 -11.78
C VAL A 75 -19.51 1.41 -10.62
N TYR A 76 -20.23 1.85 -9.60
CA TYR A 76 -20.48 1.07 -8.40
C TYR A 76 -21.95 0.64 -8.33
N ARG A 77 -22.19 -0.51 -7.69
CA ARG A 77 -23.53 -0.93 -7.28
C ARG A 77 -23.54 -1.15 -5.78
N VAL A 78 -24.50 -0.57 -5.10
CA VAL A 78 -24.70 -0.83 -3.67
C VAL A 78 -25.38 -2.19 -3.56
N VAL A 79 -24.71 -3.18 -2.95
CA VAL A 79 -25.29 -4.51 -2.74
C VAL A 79 -26.15 -4.53 -1.47
N ALA A 80 -25.58 -4.02 -0.38
CA ALA A 80 -26.26 -3.91 0.91
C ALA A 80 -25.69 -2.72 1.68
N GLU A 81 -26.56 -2.09 2.45
CA GLU A 81 -26.17 -1.12 3.46
C GLU A 81 -26.31 -1.79 4.83
N GLN A 82 -25.25 -1.74 5.62
CA GLN A 82 -25.24 -2.26 6.98
C GLN A 82 -24.66 -1.20 7.90
N MET A 83 -25.39 -0.87 8.96
CA MET A 83 -24.86 -0.05 10.04
C MET A 83 -23.93 -0.91 10.89
N ILE A 84 -22.69 -0.47 11.05
CA ILE A 84 -21.73 -1.16 11.91
C ILE A 84 -22.23 -1.04 13.36
N PRO A 85 -22.42 -2.16 14.08
CA PRO A 85 -22.91 -2.10 15.45
C PRO A 85 -21.90 -1.37 16.33
N LEU A 86 -22.42 -0.69 17.36
CA LEU A 86 -21.61 0.12 18.26
C LEU A 86 -20.52 -0.70 18.98
N THR A 87 -20.71 -2.00 19.16
CA THR A 87 -19.69 -2.92 19.71
C THR A 87 -18.45 -3.03 18.81
N GLU A 88 -18.63 -3.15 17.50
CA GLU A 88 -17.52 -3.18 16.53
C GLU A 88 -16.93 -1.78 16.31
N ALA A 89 -17.79 -0.76 16.27
CA ALA A 89 -17.36 0.62 16.11
C ALA A 89 -16.53 1.12 17.31
N LYS A 90 -16.86 0.69 18.53
CA LYS A 90 -16.16 1.08 19.76
C LYS A 90 -14.65 0.85 19.68
N THR A 91 -14.22 -0.35 19.28
CA THR A 91 -12.79 -0.68 19.19
C THR A 91 -12.08 0.26 18.22
N LYS A 92 -12.69 0.50 17.05
CA LYS A 92 -12.13 1.41 16.03
C LYS A 92 -12.08 2.85 16.53
N ILE A 93 -13.15 3.34 17.15
CA ILE A 93 -13.23 4.69 17.73
C ILE A 93 -12.17 4.87 18.82
N HIS A 94 -12.00 3.88 19.71
CA HIS A 94 -10.98 3.93 20.75
C HIS A 94 -9.57 4.04 20.17
N SER A 95 -9.22 3.21 19.19
CA SER A 95 -7.90 3.26 18.55
C SER A 95 -7.66 4.59 17.83
N THR A 96 -8.65 5.10 17.08
CA THR A 96 -8.54 6.40 16.39
C THR A 96 -8.36 7.54 17.38
N LEU A 97 -9.19 7.61 18.43
CA LEU A 97 -9.08 8.65 19.47
C LEU A 97 -7.75 8.57 20.23
N GLN A 98 -7.24 7.37 20.48
CA GLN A 98 -5.92 7.20 21.11
C GLN A 98 -4.81 7.75 20.22
N GLN A 99 -4.85 7.45 18.92
CA GLN A 99 -3.86 7.94 17.97
C GLN A 99 -3.91 9.47 17.83
N GLU A 100 -5.11 10.04 17.68
CA GLU A 100 -5.31 11.50 17.61
C GLU A 100 -4.81 12.20 18.88
N ARG A 101 -5.12 11.65 20.07
CA ARG A 101 -4.63 12.20 21.34
C ARG A 101 -3.11 12.11 21.47
N MET A 102 -2.52 11.00 21.03
CA MET A 102 -1.07 10.83 21.06
C MET A 102 -0.38 11.83 20.12
N GLN A 103 -0.89 12.01 18.91
CA GLN A 103 -0.39 13.02 17.97
C GLN A 103 -0.53 14.44 18.53
N ALA A 104 -1.71 14.79 19.07
CA ALA A 104 -1.95 16.09 19.70
C ALA A 104 -1.02 16.32 20.91
N SER A 105 -0.76 15.29 21.72
CA SER A 105 0.20 15.39 22.82
C SER A 105 1.63 15.57 22.35
N MET A 106 2.03 14.89 21.27
CA MET A 106 3.36 15.04 20.69
C MET A 106 3.53 16.46 20.13
N GLU A 107 2.53 16.98 19.43
CA GLU A 107 2.52 18.35 18.91
C GLU A 107 2.57 19.39 20.03
N LEU A 108 1.84 19.19 21.12
CA LEU A 108 1.88 20.06 22.30
C LEU A 108 3.27 20.06 22.97
N LEU A 109 3.94 18.91 23.02
CA LEU A 109 5.26 18.78 23.64
C LEU A 109 6.40 19.27 22.73
N LEU A 110 6.31 19.01 21.42
CA LEU A 110 7.36 19.32 20.44
C LEU A 110 7.20 20.72 19.83
N GLY A 111 5.97 21.23 19.69
CA GLY A 111 5.71 22.55 19.11
C GLY A 111 6.39 23.71 19.84
N PRO A 112 6.43 23.73 21.19
CA PRO A 112 7.15 24.76 21.94
C PRO A 112 8.67 24.55 22.01
N VAL A 113 9.21 23.42 21.53
CA VAL A 113 10.64 23.10 21.65
C VAL A 113 11.32 23.33 20.31
N GLU A 114 12.21 24.30 20.26
CA GLU A 114 13.07 24.54 19.09
C GLU A 114 14.14 23.44 19.03
N LEU A 115 13.88 22.40 18.24
CA LEU A 115 14.80 21.29 18.07
C LEU A 115 15.90 21.67 17.07
N GLU A 116 17.05 22.11 17.57
CA GLU A 116 18.26 22.20 16.75
C GLU A 116 18.87 20.82 16.54
N LEU A 117 18.67 20.27 15.34
CA LEU A 117 19.24 18.99 14.95
C LEU A 117 20.70 19.20 14.51
N ILE A 118 21.67 18.73 15.30
CA ILE A 118 23.11 18.87 15.00
C ILE A 118 23.52 17.80 13.99
N PRO A 119 23.71 18.12 12.69
CA PRO A 119 23.93 17.11 11.65
C PRO A 119 25.29 16.41 11.80
N ALA A 120 26.26 17.08 12.42
CA ALA A 120 27.60 16.54 12.70
C ALA A 120 27.59 15.40 13.73
N TYR A 121 26.60 15.38 14.63
CA TYR A 121 26.44 14.32 15.63
C TYR A 121 25.69 13.10 15.06
N PHE A 122 24.67 13.34 14.23
CA PHE A 122 23.82 12.29 13.64
C PHE A 122 24.34 11.72 12.31
N GLY A 123 25.55 12.10 11.89
CA GLY A 123 26.15 11.59 10.64
C GLY A 123 25.36 12.03 9.42
N GLY A 124 25.19 13.35 9.24
CA GLY A 124 24.57 13.94 8.05
C GLY A 124 25.19 13.42 6.75
N PRO A 125 24.54 13.65 5.59
CA PRO A 125 24.98 13.10 4.30
C PRO A 125 26.41 13.59 4.02
N THR A 126 27.39 12.73 4.29
CA THR A 126 28.76 13.00 3.92
C THR A 126 28.80 13.01 2.39
N PRO A 127 29.14 14.13 1.74
CA PRO A 127 29.58 14.05 0.37
C PRO A 127 30.83 13.18 0.41
N ASP A 128 30.76 12.03 -0.22
CA ASP A 128 31.90 11.18 -0.50
C ASP A 128 32.55 10.50 0.72
N ARG A 129 31.78 9.69 1.45
CA ARG A 129 32.35 8.46 2.00
C ARG A 129 31.92 7.33 1.08
N ALA A 130 32.75 7.06 0.08
CA ALA A 130 32.70 5.80 -0.63
C ALA A 130 32.49 4.70 0.40
N LEU A 131 31.32 4.05 0.35
CA LEU A 131 31.12 2.78 1.01
C LEU A 131 32.33 1.93 0.62
N PRO A 132 33.09 1.32 1.55
CA PRO A 132 34.01 0.29 1.13
C PRO A 132 33.16 -0.70 0.35
N SER A 133 33.44 -0.83 -0.95
CA SER A 133 32.81 -1.81 -1.80
C SER A 133 32.77 -3.14 -1.04
N PRO A 134 31.67 -3.90 -1.09
CA PRO A 134 31.68 -5.24 -0.53
C PRO A 134 32.91 -5.94 -1.10
N ALA A 135 33.80 -6.39 -0.22
CA ALA A 135 34.99 -7.12 -0.62
C ALA A 135 34.57 -8.21 -1.62
N PRO A 136 35.36 -8.46 -2.68
CA PRO A 136 35.00 -9.48 -3.65
C PRO A 136 34.69 -10.77 -2.90
N GLN A 137 33.46 -11.25 -3.07
CA GLN A 137 33.05 -12.57 -2.60
C GLN A 137 34.01 -13.56 -3.24
N VAL A 138 34.97 -14.05 -2.46
CA VAL A 138 35.69 -15.27 -2.79
C VAL A 138 34.69 -16.41 -2.70
N SER A 139 34.09 -16.75 -3.85
CA SER A 139 33.33 -17.98 -4.04
C SER A 139 34.23 -19.17 -3.66
N PRO A 140 33.80 -20.08 -2.79
CA PRO A 140 34.56 -21.27 -2.49
C PRO A 140 34.24 -22.31 -3.55
N GLN A 141 34.97 -22.30 -4.67
CA GLN A 141 35.00 -23.45 -5.56
C GLN A 141 36.41 -23.66 -6.13
N GLY A 142 37.06 -24.68 -5.56
CA GLY A 142 38.10 -25.46 -6.21
C GLY A 142 39.47 -24.80 -6.32
N GLU A 143 40.40 -25.18 -5.44
CA GLU A 143 41.45 -26.14 -5.80
C GLU A 143 42.45 -26.26 -4.66
N VAL A 144 42.54 -27.47 -4.12
CA VAL A 144 43.62 -27.90 -3.25
C VAL A 144 44.90 -27.90 -4.08
N LYS A 145 45.83 -26.98 -3.82
CA LYS A 145 47.23 -27.17 -4.21
C LYS A 145 48.13 -26.94 -3.01
N LYS A 146 48.67 -28.06 -2.55
CA LYS A 146 49.62 -28.24 -1.45
C LYS A 146 50.81 -27.31 -1.60
N GLU A 147 51.13 -26.56 -0.56
CA GLU A 147 52.46 -25.99 -0.35
C GLU A 147 53.25 -26.96 0.57
N PRO A 148 54.53 -27.24 0.27
CA PRO A 148 55.35 -28.17 1.04
C PRO A 148 55.88 -27.53 2.34
N ALA A 149 56.14 -28.40 3.31
CA ALA A 149 56.59 -28.11 4.66
C ALA A 149 57.84 -27.21 4.74
N GLN A 150 57.84 -26.29 5.70
CA GLN A 150 59.06 -25.82 6.38
C GLN A 150 58.82 -25.73 7.90
N GLU A 151 59.24 -26.84 8.52
CA GLU A 151 60.02 -26.99 9.75
C GLU A 151 60.08 -25.86 10.80
N ALA A 152 59.76 -26.25 12.03
CA ALA A 152 59.84 -25.47 13.26
C ALA A 152 61.28 -25.19 13.73
N PRO A 153 61.49 -24.16 14.57
CA PRO A 153 62.57 -24.17 15.54
C PRO A 153 62.06 -24.46 16.97
N ALA A 154 62.77 -25.38 17.63
CA ALA A 154 62.56 -25.89 18.98
C ALA A 154 62.80 -24.85 20.11
N PRO A 155 62.30 -25.09 21.33
CA PRO A 155 62.70 -24.31 22.51
C PRO A 155 64.09 -24.73 23.02
N ALA A 156 64.93 -23.75 23.38
CA ALA A 156 66.26 -23.95 23.94
C ALA A 156 66.23 -24.25 25.45
N PRO A 157 67.23 -24.95 26.00
CA PRO A 157 67.17 -25.53 27.35
C PRO A 157 67.70 -24.62 28.46
N ARG A 158 67.11 -24.77 29.66
CA ARG A 158 67.83 -24.83 30.93
C ARG A 158 67.03 -25.58 31.98
#